data_AF-G5LUH8-F1
#
_entry.id   AF-G5LUH8-F1
#
_cell.length_a   1.000
_cell.length_b   1.000
_cell.length_c   1.000
_cell.angle_alpha   90.00
_cell.angle_beta   90.00
_cell.angle_gamma   90.00
#
_symmetry.space_group_name_H-M   'P 1'
#
loop_
_entity.id
_entity.type
_entity.pdbx_description
1 polymer ?
#
loop_
_entity_poly.entity_id
_entity_poly.type
_entity_poly.pdbx_seq_one_letter_code
_entity_poly.pdbx_strand_id
1 'polypeptide(L)' 'MLNVADNSGARRVMCIKVLGGSHRRYAGVGDIIKITIKEAIPRGKVKKGDVLKAVVVRMLEETPTI' A
#
# COMPACT_ATOMS: atom_id res chain seq x y z
N MET A 1 6.43 5.94 3.56
CA MET A 1 6.64 5.09 2.36
C MET A 1 6.42 3.65 2.78
N LEU A 2 5.79 2.80 1.96
CA LEU A 2 5.55 1.38 2.28
C LEU A 2 6.39 0.47 1.40
N ASN A 3 6.84 -0.65 1.98
CA ASN A 3 7.52 -1.72 1.26
C ASN A 3 6.49 -2.72 0.71
N VAL A 4 6.75 -3.20 -0.50
CA VAL A 4 5.87 -4.18 -1.17
C VAL A 4 6.25 -5.59 -0.73
N ALA A 5 5.25 -6.44 -0.49
CA ALA A 5 5.39 -7.83 -0.06
C ALA A 5 4.70 -8.77 -1.05
N ASP A 6 4.90 -8.54 -2.34
CA ASP A 6 4.36 -9.35 -3.43
C ASP A 6 5.40 -9.52 -4.56
N ASN A 7 5.02 -10.29 -5.60
CA ASN A 7 5.82 -10.51 -6.82
C ASN A 7 5.32 -9.66 -8.01
N SER A 8 4.68 -8.52 -7.77
CA SER A 8 4.19 -7.62 -8.84
C SER A 8 5.31 -6.89 -9.59
N GLY A 9 6.47 -6.76 -8.94
CA GLY A 9 7.61 -5.98 -9.42
C GLY A 9 7.68 -4.55 -8.87
N ALA A 10 6.76 -4.14 -8.00
CA ALA A 10 6.92 -2.91 -7.23
C ALA A 10 7.89 -3.10 -6.05
N ARG A 11 8.68 -2.07 -5.72
CA ARG A 11 9.61 -2.07 -4.57
C ARG A 11 9.12 -1.16 -3.45
N ARG A 12 8.79 0.09 -3.80
CA ARG A 12 8.31 1.12 -2.87
C ARG A 12 7.04 1.75 -3.40
N VAL A 13 6.06 1.89 -2.50
CA VAL A 13 4.77 2.51 -2.79
C VAL A 13 4.43 3.58 -1.76
N MET A 14 3.55 4.49 -2.14
CA MET A 14 3.03 5.54 -1.27
C MET A 14 1.51 5.41 -1.19
N CYS A 15 0.98 5.39 0.03
CA CYS A 15 -0.47 5.46 0.24
C CYS A 15 -0.97 6.86 -0.11
N ILE A 16 -2.09 6.92 -0.85
CA ILE A 16 -2.78 8.15 -1.24
C ILE A 16 -4.12 8.26 -0.49
N LYS A 17 -4.80 7.13 -0.25
CA LYS A 17 -6.11 7.11 0.43
C LYS A 17 -6.39 5.77 1.10
N VAL A 18 -6.90 5.78 2.31
CA VAL A 18 -7.49 4.61 2.96
C VAL A 18 -8.94 4.43 2.48
N LEU A 19 -9.30 3.22 2.05
CA LEU A 19 -10.65 2.93 1.58
C LEU A 19 -11.54 2.46 2.75
N GLY A 20 -12.86 2.52 2.56
CA GLY A 20 -13.85 2.10 3.56
C GLY A 20 -14.47 3.22 4.41
N GLY A 21 -14.26 4.50 4.05
CA GLY A 21 -14.97 5.63 4.67
C GLY A 21 -14.43 6.99 4.25
N SER A 22 -15.28 8.02 4.28
CA SER A 22 -14.91 9.39 3.87
C SER A 22 -13.94 10.07 4.85
N HIS A 23 -14.08 9.78 6.14
CA HIS A 23 -13.26 10.37 7.22
C HIS A 23 -12.16 9.43 7.75
N ARG A 24 -11.94 8.29 7.10
CA ARG A 24 -10.99 7.29 7.57
C ARG A 24 -9.55 7.76 7.30
N ARG A 25 -8.77 7.94 8.38
CA ARG A 25 -7.41 8.51 8.33
C ARG A 25 -6.31 7.47 8.43
N TYR A 26 -6.57 6.36 9.10
CA TYR A 26 -5.60 5.31 9.37
C TYR A 26 -6.08 3.98 8.79
N ALA A 27 -5.12 3.20 8.31
CA ALA A 27 -5.31 1.81 7.92
C ALA A 27 -4.68 0.92 8.98
N GLY A 28 -5.24 -0.26 9.20
CA GLY A 28 -4.66 -1.39 9.93
C GLY A 28 -4.35 -2.55 8.97
N VAL A 29 -3.89 -3.67 9.52
CA VAL A 29 -3.74 -4.92 8.74
C VAL A 29 -5.11 -5.36 8.22
N GLY A 30 -5.15 -5.82 6.97
CA GLY A 30 -6.38 -6.23 6.27
C GLY A 30 -7.09 -5.09 5.51
N ASP A 31 -6.74 -3.83 5.76
CA ASP A 31 -7.36 -2.72 5.08
C ASP A 31 -6.88 -2.56 3.63
N ILE A 32 -7.82 -2.16 2.77
CA ILE A 32 -7.53 -1.80 1.39
C ILE A 32 -7.17 -0.31 1.31
N ILE A 33 -6.02 -0.02 0.71
CA ILE A 33 -5.52 1.33 0.49
C ILE A 33 -5.30 1.57 -1.01
N LYS A 34 -5.49 2.82 -1.44
CA LYS A 34 -5.09 3.29 -2.77
C LYS A 34 -3.64 3.76 -2.70
N ILE A 35 -2.79 3.24 -3.57
CA ILE A 35 -1.35 3.49 -3.58
C ILE A 35 -0.89 4.02 -4.93
N THR A 36 0.25 4.72 -4.94
CA THR A 36 1.04 5.00 -6.15
C THR A 36 2.40 4.34 -6.06
N ILE A 37 2.87 3.81 -7.18
CA ILE A 37 4.19 3.20 -7.28
C ILE A 37 5.26 4.28 -7.38
N LYS A 38 6.19 4.27 -6.42
CA LYS A 38 7.35 5.18 -6.43
C LYS A 38 8.58 4.53 -7.05
N GLU A 39 8.71 3.21 -6.90
CA GLU A 39 9.79 2.42 -7.50
C GLU A 39 9.29 1.05 -7.96
N ALA A 40 9.68 0.69 -9.17
CA ALA A 40 9.40 -0.60 -9.78
C ALA A 40 10.68 -1.17 -10.38
N ILE A 41 10.75 -2.49 -10.49
CA ILE A 41 11.81 -3.17 -11.24
C ILE A 41 11.61 -2.95 -12.75
N PRO A 42 12.69 -2.93 -13.55
CA PRO A 42 12.58 -2.92 -15.00
C PRO A 42 11.80 -4.14 -15.50
N ARG A 43 10.99 -3.95 -16.56
CA ARG A 43 10.17 -5.03 -17.18
C ARG A 43 9.19 -5.73 -16.23
N GLY A 44 8.93 -5.16 -15.05
CA GLY A 44 7.88 -5.63 -14.14
C GLY A 44 6.48 -5.39 -14.70
N LYS A 45 5.47 -6.02 -14.09
CA LYS A 45 4.06 -5.87 -14.50
C LYS A 45 3.51 -4.46 -14.28
N VAL A 46 4.19 -3.68 -13.46
CA VAL A 46 3.77 -2.36 -12.99
C VAL A 46 4.85 -1.31 -13.23
N LYS A 47 4.45 -0.05 -13.40
CA LYS A 47 5.33 1.07 -13.73
C LYS A 47 5.33 2.13 -12.63
N LYS A 48 6.42 2.90 -12.54
CA LYS A 48 6.47 4.07 -11.66
C LYS A 48 5.36 5.05 -12.05
N GLY A 49 4.63 5.53 -11.05
CA GLY A 49 3.48 6.43 -11.23
C GLY A 49 2.14 5.72 -11.24
N ASP A 50 2.08 4.41 -11.52
CA ASP A 50 0.82 3.66 -11.54
C ASP A 50 0.09 3.79 -10.21
N VAL A 51 -1.25 3.89 -10.31
CA VAL A 51 -2.14 4.01 -9.16
C VAL A 51 -2.99 2.76 -9.06
N LEU A 52 -2.84 2.03 -7.95
CA LEU A 52 -3.44 0.72 -7.74
C LEU A 52 -4.09 0.63 -6.36
N LYS A 53 -4.81 -0.47 -6.10
CA LYS A 53 -5.25 -0.86 -4.75
C LYS A 53 -4.26 -1.88 -4.18
N ALA A 54 -4.04 -1.85 -2.88
CA ALA A 54 -3.24 -2.83 -2.16
C ALA A 54 -3.90 -3.14 -0.81
N VAL A 55 -3.55 -4.28 -0.22
CA VAL A 55 -3.95 -4.66 1.14
C VAL A 55 -2.76 -4.48 2.07
N VAL A 56 -2.98 -3.89 3.23
CA VAL A 56 -1.96 -3.83 4.28
C VAL A 56 -1.83 -5.21 4.91
N VAL A 57 -0.63 -5.79 4.85
CA VAL A 57 -0.35 -7.13 5.42
C VAL A 57 0.55 -7.11 6.66
N ARG A 58 1.25 -5.99 6.90
CA ARG A 58 2.13 -5.83 8.06
C ARG A 58 2.26 -4.36 8.44
N MET A 59 2.45 -4.10 9.73
CA MET A 59 2.70 -2.78 10.30
C MET A 59 3.85 -2.86 11.30
N LEU A 60 4.49 -1.71 11.55
CA LEU A 60 5.59 -1.59 12.52
C LEU A 60 5.08 -1.50 13.96
N GLU A 61 3.88 -0.98 14.17
CA GLU A 61 3.24 -0.84 15.46
C GLU A 61 2.08 -1.82 15.56
N GLU A 62 1.89 -2.36 16.77
CA GLU A 62 0.79 -3.27 17.07
C GLU A 62 -0.53 -2.51 17.05
N THR A 63 -1.59 -3.16 16.55
CA THR A 63 -2.91 -2.51 16.48
C THR A 63 -3.35 -2.27 17.93
N PRO A 64 -3.80 -1.07 18.35
CA PRO A 64 -4.29 -0.86 19.69
C PRO A 64 -5.44 -1.84 19.94
N THR A 65 -5.16 -2.87 20.72
CA THR A 65 -6.16 -3.86 21.12
C THR A 65 -6.88 -3.22 22.29
N ILE A 66 -8.15 -2.89 22.08
CA ILE A 66 -9.06 -2.51 23.17
C ILE A 66 -9.36 -3.72 24.05
#